data_AF-A0A926XIN3-F1
#
_entry.id   AF-A0A926XIN3-F1
#
_cell.length_a   1.000
_cell.length_b   1.000
_cell.length_c   1.000
_cell.angle_alpha   90.00
_cell.angle_beta   90.00
_cell.angle_gamma   90.00
#
_symmetry.space_group_name_H-M   'P 1'
#
loop_
_entity.id
_entity.type
_entity.pdbx_description
1 polymer ?
#
loop_
_entity_poly.entity_id
_entity_poly.type
_entity_poly.pdbx_seq_one_letter_code
_entity_poly.pdbx_strand_id
1 'polypeptide(L)'
;MIYLLKKIFNYLFSNEIDSCIVENIFEYQIGVGNPDLIDALTEKLRSSEDEALRSWVAFGLAVVNPGNPEAFHTLISILLTTQDDELVENLIMSIQNLYQENDEQMISLTELLHKSQKEVTRWRLATILIRHKLSRIEAVTILTKTFNETKDKNIKFAIEENIPEYGESEWIDSLVYLLCNIQDSIICKNAARNLKRILISSKFPSVVTALRNCYQEHIKENRHDCNLYWEGILWHCAQNMSYADFYEAWHRPSTTTHPEAPDNIPVGNSPKAQILEAQNLDFNELQPTDYSYPLAVNLLSLKKETEQGAIAQKLCTKIYKHHAVKILGKPPTVRNDAELQQYLFEIQDKLQRPNLAFVLYIRDINGFNEPTEEALTFCQKLADADLGIHIAWITNQSIEQPLKDIQPNLPKLISKIQSWIDEIV
;
A
#
# COMPACT_ATOMS: atom_id res chain seq x y z
N MET A 1 -13.83 15.04 48.87
CA MET A 1 -13.90 13.74 48.17
C MET A 1 -15.01 12.83 48.74
N ILE A 2 -14.93 12.34 49.98
CA ILE A 2 -15.95 11.45 50.59
C ILE A 2 -17.36 12.07 50.62
N TYR A 3 -17.48 13.36 50.94
CA TYR A 3 -18.76 14.09 50.92
C TYR A 3 -19.35 14.21 49.50
N LEU A 4 -18.50 14.45 48.49
CA LEU A 4 -18.94 14.51 47.09
C LEU A 4 -19.36 13.13 46.58
N LEU A 5 -18.60 12.09 46.88
CA LEU A 5 -18.97 10.70 46.56
C LEU A 5 -20.31 10.32 47.19
N LYS A 6 -20.51 10.62 48.49
CA LYS A 6 -21.81 10.40 49.15
C LYS A 6 -22.97 11.16 48.49
N LYS A 7 -22.71 12.40 48.04
CA LYS A 7 -23.71 13.19 47.32
C LYS A 7 -24.02 12.56 45.96
N ILE A 8 -22.99 12.18 45.18
CA ILE A 8 -23.14 11.46 43.90
C ILE A 8 -23.91 10.16 44.10
N PHE A 9 -23.57 9.32 45.09
CA PHE A 9 -24.31 8.11 45.43
C PHE A 9 -25.78 8.39 45.72
N ASN A 10 -26.08 9.37 46.58
CA ASN A 10 -27.48 9.70 46.90
C ASN A 10 -28.30 10.14 45.69
N TYR A 11 -27.69 10.80 44.69
CA TYR A 11 -28.34 11.18 43.44
C TYR A 11 -28.46 10.03 42.43
N LEU A 12 -27.45 9.15 42.35
CA LEU A 12 -27.52 7.93 41.53
C LEU A 12 -28.72 7.05 41.91
N PHE A 13 -29.01 6.95 43.21
CA PHE A 13 -30.12 6.15 43.75
C PHE A 13 -31.48 6.87 43.77
N SER A 14 -31.56 8.17 43.45
CA SER A 14 -32.84 8.91 43.40
C SER A 14 -33.49 8.94 42.01
N ASN A 15 -32.94 8.24 41.02
CA ASN A 15 -33.30 8.35 39.59
C ASN A 15 -33.08 9.74 38.97
N GLU A 16 -32.49 10.69 39.70
CA GLU A 16 -32.19 12.05 39.23
C GLU A 16 -30.70 12.16 38.85
N ILE A 17 -30.24 11.29 37.95
CA ILE A 17 -28.94 11.51 37.31
C ILE A 17 -29.18 12.51 36.18
N ASP A 18 -28.93 13.77 36.48
CA ASP A 18 -28.93 14.85 35.49
C ASP A 18 -27.52 15.02 34.89
N SER A 19 -27.42 15.56 33.68
CA SER A 19 -26.18 15.76 32.93
C SER A 19 -25.12 16.47 33.77
N CYS A 20 -25.53 17.43 34.60
CA CYS A 20 -24.69 18.16 35.54
C CYS A 20 -23.84 17.25 36.46
N ILE A 21 -24.38 16.12 36.92
CA ILE A 21 -23.65 15.25 37.87
C ILE A 21 -22.55 14.47 37.16
N VAL A 22 -22.88 13.97 35.96
CA VAL A 22 -21.94 13.24 35.12
C VAL A 22 -20.84 14.17 34.59
N GLU A 23 -21.20 15.41 34.21
CA GLU A 23 -20.25 16.46 33.87
C GLU A 23 -19.28 16.76 35.02
N ASN A 24 -19.77 16.84 36.27
CA ASN A 24 -18.90 17.03 37.44
C ASN A 24 -17.97 15.83 37.69
N ILE A 25 -18.45 14.59 37.49
CA ILE A 25 -17.60 13.38 37.60
C ILE A 25 -16.45 13.46 36.59
N PHE A 26 -16.73 13.89 35.36
CA PHE A 26 -15.75 14.06 34.30
C PHE A 26 -14.78 15.22 34.56
N GLU A 27 -15.28 16.42 34.81
CA GLU A 27 -14.48 17.64 34.97
C GLU A 27 -13.48 17.51 36.14
N TYR A 28 -13.88 16.84 37.22
CA TYR A 28 -13.07 16.71 38.42
C TYR A 28 -12.49 15.30 38.63
N GLN A 29 -12.65 14.39 37.66
CA GLN A 29 -12.20 12.98 37.73
C GLN A 29 -12.55 12.31 39.07
N ILE A 30 -13.79 12.46 39.52
CA ILE A 30 -14.21 12.04 40.86
C ILE A 30 -14.49 10.53 40.87
N GLY A 31 -13.87 9.81 41.81
CA GLY A 31 -14.21 8.41 42.06
C GLY A 31 -13.61 7.43 41.06
N VAL A 32 -12.55 7.81 40.35
CA VAL A 32 -11.79 6.90 39.47
C VAL A 32 -11.35 5.66 40.25
N GLY A 33 -11.67 4.48 39.72
CA GLY A 33 -11.36 3.18 40.32
C GLY A 33 -12.16 2.84 41.57
N ASN A 34 -13.18 3.62 41.95
CA ASN A 34 -14.02 3.31 43.12
C ASN A 34 -15.02 2.20 42.78
N PRO A 35 -14.93 0.99 43.39
CA PRO A 35 -15.76 -0.15 43.01
C PRO A 35 -17.25 0.09 43.24
N ASP A 36 -17.63 0.69 44.37
CA ASP A 36 -19.03 0.96 44.69
C ASP A 36 -19.67 1.90 43.64
N LEU A 37 -18.92 2.89 43.16
CA LEU A 37 -19.40 3.86 42.17
C LEU A 37 -19.55 3.20 40.80
N ILE A 38 -18.58 2.35 40.44
CA ILE A 38 -18.58 1.57 39.20
C ILE A 38 -19.77 0.62 39.19
N ASP A 39 -20.01 -0.09 40.28
CA ASP A 39 -21.13 -1.03 40.41
C ASP A 39 -22.47 -0.31 40.30
N ALA A 40 -22.63 0.81 41.01
CA ALA A 40 -23.85 1.62 40.95
C ALA A 40 -24.13 2.18 39.54
N LEU A 41 -23.10 2.70 38.86
CA LEU A 41 -23.24 3.17 37.49
C LEU A 41 -23.53 2.02 36.51
N THR A 42 -22.89 0.87 36.68
CA THR A 42 -23.10 -0.32 35.83
C THR A 42 -24.51 -0.89 36.01
N GLU A 43 -25.02 -0.96 37.24
CA GLU A 43 -26.39 -1.37 37.52
C GLU A 43 -27.38 -0.39 36.87
N LYS A 44 -27.16 0.91 37.03
CA LYS A 44 -28.01 1.94 36.45
C LYS A 44 -28.03 1.90 34.91
N LEU A 45 -26.87 1.62 34.30
CA LEU A 45 -26.75 1.44 32.85
C LEU A 45 -27.63 0.29 32.34
N ARG A 46 -27.72 -0.79 33.12
CA ARG A 46 -28.53 -1.99 32.82
C ARG A 46 -30.02 -1.80 33.09
N SER A 47 -30.37 -1.04 34.13
CA SER A 47 -31.76 -0.90 34.59
C SER A 47 -32.54 0.22 33.90
N SER A 48 -31.85 1.18 33.27
CA SER A 48 -32.49 2.33 32.62
C SER A 48 -32.96 1.98 31.20
N GLU A 49 -34.15 2.43 30.82
CA GLU A 49 -34.64 2.38 29.42
C GLU A 49 -34.37 3.70 28.67
N ASP A 50 -34.06 4.78 29.40
CA ASP A 50 -33.76 6.10 28.83
C ASP A 50 -32.37 6.09 28.17
N GLU A 51 -32.34 6.27 26.84
CA GLU A 51 -31.14 6.30 26.00
C GLU A 51 -30.19 7.46 26.36
N ALA A 52 -30.74 8.64 26.66
CA ALA A 52 -29.94 9.80 27.04
C ALA A 52 -29.26 9.54 28.39
N LEU A 53 -30.02 9.03 29.36
CA LEU A 53 -29.47 8.66 30.67
C LEU A 53 -28.40 7.56 30.54
N ARG A 54 -28.65 6.52 29.73
CA ARG A 54 -27.65 5.47 29.49
C ARG A 54 -26.37 6.02 28.87
N SER A 55 -26.48 6.98 27.95
CA SER A 55 -25.33 7.67 27.34
C SER A 55 -24.50 8.39 28.40
N TRP A 56 -25.16 9.16 29.28
CA TRP A 56 -24.48 9.87 30.38
C TRP A 56 -23.84 8.91 31.37
N VAL A 57 -24.53 7.84 31.77
CA VAL A 57 -23.97 6.83 32.68
C VAL A 57 -22.75 6.15 32.05
N ALA A 58 -22.81 5.80 30.77
CA ALA A 58 -21.67 5.21 30.06
C ALA A 58 -20.49 6.19 29.94
N PHE A 59 -20.75 7.48 29.72
CA PHE A 59 -19.72 8.53 29.76
C PHE A 59 -19.08 8.63 31.16
N GLY A 60 -19.88 8.57 32.23
CA GLY A 60 -19.36 8.51 33.60
C GLY A 60 -18.47 7.29 33.82
N LEU A 61 -18.89 6.11 33.36
CA LEU A 61 -18.10 4.88 33.40
C LEU A 61 -16.80 4.98 32.61
N ALA A 62 -16.79 5.69 31.48
CA ALA A 62 -15.57 5.93 30.71
C ALA A 62 -14.48 6.66 31.49
N VAL A 63 -14.88 7.52 32.44
CA VAL A 63 -13.95 8.24 33.33
C VAL A 63 -13.51 7.38 34.50
N VAL A 64 -14.48 6.76 35.19
CA VAL A 64 -14.19 6.10 36.47
C VAL A 64 -13.65 4.68 36.32
N ASN A 65 -13.91 4.04 35.18
CA ASN A 65 -13.48 2.69 34.85
C ASN A 65 -13.15 2.57 33.34
N PRO A 66 -12.01 3.14 32.89
CA PRO A 66 -11.55 2.95 31.52
C PRO A 66 -11.46 1.45 31.18
N GLY A 67 -12.04 1.04 30.06
CA GLY A 67 -12.13 -0.38 29.68
C GLY A 67 -13.38 -1.11 30.15
N ASN A 68 -14.35 -0.45 30.79
CA ASN A 68 -15.63 -1.06 31.14
C ASN A 68 -16.36 -1.59 29.89
N PRO A 69 -16.55 -2.92 29.74
CA PRO A 69 -17.09 -3.50 28.51
C PRO A 69 -18.60 -3.21 28.34
N GLU A 70 -19.37 -3.14 29.43
CA GLU A 70 -20.80 -2.80 29.36
C GLU A 70 -21.05 -1.37 28.89
N ALA A 71 -20.25 -0.41 29.38
CA ALA A 71 -20.27 0.97 28.92
C ALA A 71 -19.94 1.04 27.44
N PHE A 72 -18.86 0.35 27.03
CA PHE A 72 -18.44 0.30 25.63
C PHE A 72 -19.55 -0.24 24.72
N HIS A 73 -20.09 -1.43 25.00
CA HIS A 73 -21.16 -2.05 24.22
C HIS A 73 -22.45 -1.21 24.20
N THR A 74 -22.77 -0.55 25.31
CA THR A 74 -23.90 0.37 25.36
C THR A 74 -23.70 1.54 24.41
N LEU A 75 -22.52 2.19 24.42
CA LEU A 75 -22.25 3.32 23.52
C LEU A 75 -22.28 2.90 22.05
N ILE A 76 -21.72 1.73 21.70
CA ILE A 76 -21.82 1.17 20.34
C ILE A 76 -23.30 0.99 19.94
N SER A 77 -24.12 0.43 20.83
CA SER A 77 -25.55 0.20 20.56
C SER A 77 -26.31 1.50 20.33
N ILE A 78 -26.05 2.53 21.15
CA ILE A 78 -26.68 3.85 21.03
C ILE A 78 -26.23 4.55 19.74
N LEU A 79 -24.94 4.44 19.39
CA LEU A 79 -24.41 5.05 18.18
C LEU A 79 -25.01 4.45 16.89
N LEU A 80 -25.48 3.20 16.93
CA LEU A 80 -26.19 2.57 15.81
C LEU A 80 -27.60 3.11 15.59
N THR A 81 -28.28 3.51 16.66
CA THR A 81 -29.70 3.88 16.62
C THR A 81 -29.95 5.37 16.64
N THR A 82 -29.05 6.13 17.28
CA THR A 82 -29.25 7.54 17.57
C THR A 82 -29.31 8.41 16.32
N GLN A 83 -30.28 9.32 16.28
CA GLN A 83 -30.40 10.34 15.24
C GLN A 83 -29.83 11.70 15.66
N ASP A 84 -29.43 11.85 16.92
CA ASP A 84 -28.87 13.08 17.46
C ASP A 84 -27.39 13.21 17.14
N ASP A 85 -27.03 14.20 16.31
CA ASP A 85 -25.64 14.44 15.91
C ASP A 85 -24.81 15.12 17.00
N GLU A 86 -25.44 15.86 17.93
CA GLU A 86 -24.75 16.45 19.09
C GLU A 86 -24.36 15.36 20.08
N LEU A 87 -25.23 14.36 20.26
CA LEU A 87 -24.94 13.20 21.09
C LEU A 87 -23.80 12.34 20.52
N VAL A 88 -23.69 12.22 19.19
CA VAL A 88 -22.65 11.40 18.53
C VAL A 88 -21.23 11.77 18.98
N GLU A 89 -20.91 13.05 19.10
CA GLU A 89 -19.57 13.50 19.51
C GLU A 89 -19.23 13.06 20.94
N ASN A 90 -20.19 13.19 21.87
CA ASN A 90 -20.02 12.75 23.25
C ASN A 90 -19.85 11.23 23.35
N LEU A 91 -20.61 10.47 22.56
CA LEU A 91 -20.51 9.02 22.50
C LEU A 91 -19.14 8.58 21.94
N ILE A 92 -18.68 9.21 20.85
CA ILE A 92 -17.37 8.93 20.25
C ILE A 92 -16.22 9.21 21.23
N MET A 93 -16.27 10.34 21.94
CA MET A 93 -15.27 10.68 22.95
C MET A 93 -15.27 9.68 24.11
N SER A 94 -16.46 9.22 24.54
CA SER A 94 -16.58 8.16 25.55
C SER A 94 -15.98 6.85 25.08
N ILE A 95 -16.27 6.45 23.84
CA ILE A 95 -15.71 5.25 23.21
C ILE A 95 -14.19 5.33 23.18
N GLN A 96 -13.61 6.48 22.82
CA GLN A 96 -12.16 6.69 22.84
C GLN A 96 -11.56 6.48 24.24
N ASN A 97 -12.21 6.98 25.28
CA ASN A 97 -11.73 6.83 26.67
C ASN A 97 -11.87 5.39 27.19
N LEU A 98 -12.90 4.66 26.73
CA LEU A 98 -13.13 3.25 27.10
C LEU A 98 -12.28 2.27 26.32
N TYR A 99 -11.71 2.70 25.20
CA TYR A 99 -10.95 1.84 24.32
C TYR A 99 -9.64 1.39 24.98
N GLN A 100 -9.39 0.09 25.02
CA GLN A 100 -8.23 -0.56 25.66
C GLN A 100 -7.42 -1.40 24.68
N GLU A 101 -7.57 -1.16 23.36
CA GLU A 101 -6.81 -1.86 22.32
C GLU A 101 -6.96 -3.39 22.36
N ASN A 102 -8.12 -3.89 22.78
CA ASN A 102 -8.42 -5.32 22.77
C ASN A 102 -9.19 -5.75 21.50
N ASP A 103 -9.07 -7.03 21.15
CA ASP A 103 -9.62 -7.60 19.91
C ASP A 103 -11.15 -7.50 19.83
N GLU A 104 -11.85 -7.65 20.94
CA GLU A 104 -13.32 -7.59 20.97
C GLU A 104 -13.83 -6.17 20.67
N GLN A 105 -13.24 -5.17 21.31
CA GLN A 105 -13.54 -3.76 21.04
C GLN A 105 -13.16 -3.39 19.60
N MET A 106 -12.04 -3.93 19.09
CA MET A 106 -11.65 -3.76 17.70
C MET A 106 -12.71 -4.25 16.72
N ILE A 107 -13.13 -5.50 16.86
CA ILE A 107 -14.16 -6.11 16.02
C ILE A 107 -15.44 -5.27 16.09
N SER A 108 -15.82 -4.82 17.29
CA SER A 108 -17.03 -4.03 17.50
C SER A 108 -16.97 -2.67 16.80
N LEU A 109 -15.84 -1.95 16.87
CA LEU A 109 -15.65 -0.68 16.16
C LEU A 109 -15.63 -0.86 14.64
N THR A 110 -14.97 -1.92 14.14
CA THR A 110 -14.96 -2.24 12.72
C THR A 110 -16.36 -2.58 12.21
N GLU A 111 -17.12 -3.42 12.92
CA GLU A 111 -18.50 -3.70 12.56
C GLU A 111 -19.38 -2.45 12.57
N LEU A 112 -19.23 -1.60 13.59
CA LEU A 112 -19.97 -0.36 13.71
C LEU A 112 -19.65 0.60 12.55
N LEU A 113 -18.38 0.68 12.16
CA LEU A 113 -17.91 1.46 11.03
C LEU A 113 -18.61 1.03 9.72
N HIS A 114 -18.85 -0.27 9.52
CA HIS A 114 -19.57 -0.77 8.34
C HIS A 114 -21.10 -0.60 8.43
N LYS A 115 -21.67 -0.77 9.63
CA LYS A 115 -23.12 -0.72 9.84
C LYS A 115 -23.66 0.71 9.87
N SER A 116 -22.86 1.67 10.30
CA SER A 116 -23.30 3.06 10.42
C SER A 116 -23.56 3.70 9.06
N GLN A 117 -24.75 4.29 8.90
CA GLN A 117 -25.10 5.06 7.71
C GLN A 117 -24.68 6.54 7.83
N LYS A 118 -24.44 7.02 9.05
CA LYS A 118 -24.08 8.40 9.34
C LYS A 118 -22.64 8.68 8.96
N GLU A 119 -22.41 9.70 8.14
CA GLU A 119 -21.07 10.13 7.72
C GLU A 119 -20.22 10.55 8.93
N VAL A 120 -20.79 11.36 9.83
CA VAL A 120 -20.12 11.82 11.07
C VAL A 120 -19.60 10.65 11.90
N THR A 121 -20.44 9.63 12.11
CA THR A 121 -20.09 8.44 12.87
C THR A 121 -19.00 7.64 12.16
N ARG A 122 -19.13 7.39 10.86
CA ARG A 122 -18.15 6.59 10.10
C ARG A 122 -16.76 7.21 10.14
N TRP A 123 -16.65 8.52 9.90
CA TRP A 123 -15.31 9.13 9.87
C TRP A 123 -14.69 9.17 11.26
N ARG A 124 -15.47 9.49 12.30
CA ARG A 124 -14.96 9.50 13.69
C ARG A 124 -14.45 8.13 14.12
N LEU A 125 -15.17 7.06 13.80
CA LEU A 125 -14.75 5.69 14.10
C LEU A 125 -13.47 5.32 13.35
N ALA A 126 -13.39 5.66 12.07
CA ALA A 126 -12.18 5.41 11.29
C ALA A 126 -10.96 6.17 11.85
N THR A 127 -11.14 7.41 12.34
CA THR A 127 -10.10 8.17 13.04
C THR A 127 -9.60 7.45 14.29
N ILE A 128 -10.50 6.85 15.09
CA ILE A 128 -10.11 6.05 16.27
C ILE A 128 -9.23 4.87 15.83
N LEU A 129 -9.71 4.06 14.90
CA LEU A 129 -9.01 2.87 14.43
C LEU A 129 -7.59 3.21 13.92
N ILE A 130 -7.46 4.28 13.15
CA ILE A 130 -6.18 4.72 12.61
C ILE A 130 -5.21 5.16 13.72
N ARG A 131 -5.69 5.95 14.68
CA ARG A 131 -4.87 6.48 15.80
C ARG A 131 -4.28 5.34 16.63
N HIS A 132 -5.06 4.28 16.84
CA HIS A 132 -4.60 3.07 17.54
C HIS A 132 -3.85 2.08 16.64
N LYS A 133 -3.64 2.42 15.37
CA LYS A 133 -2.94 1.62 14.35
C LYS A 133 -3.62 0.31 13.96
N LEU A 134 -4.92 0.23 14.13
CA LEU A 134 -5.70 -0.98 13.94
C LEU A 134 -6.60 -0.84 12.71
N SER A 135 -6.76 -1.93 11.95
CA SER A 135 -7.56 -1.95 10.70
C SER A 135 -7.28 -0.77 9.75
N ARG A 136 -6.02 -0.30 9.69
CA ARG A 136 -5.63 0.97 9.05
C ARG A 136 -6.05 1.07 7.60
N ILE A 137 -5.86 0.01 6.80
CA ILE A 137 -6.18 0.03 5.36
C ILE A 137 -7.68 0.25 5.14
N GLU A 138 -8.51 -0.47 5.88
CA GLU A 138 -9.97 -0.38 5.80
C GLU A 138 -10.48 0.99 6.28
N ALA A 139 -9.97 1.46 7.42
CA ALA A 139 -10.30 2.77 7.96
C ALA A 139 -9.90 3.92 7.01
N VAL A 140 -8.71 3.86 6.41
CA VAL A 140 -8.25 4.85 5.40
C VAL A 140 -9.12 4.81 4.15
N THR A 141 -9.55 3.61 3.72
CA THR A 141 -10.47 3.47 2.58
C THR A 141 -11.81 4.13 2.85
N ILE A 142 -12.36 3.94 4.06
CA ILE A 142 -13.65 4.55 4.45
C ILE A 142 -13.53 6.06 4.62
N LEU A 143 -12.46 6.56 5.22
CA LEU A 143 -12.23 8.01 5.28
C LEU A 143 -12.04 8.62 3.89
N THR A 144 -11.29 7.96 3.00
CA THR A 144 -11.12 8.41 1.61
C THR A 144 -12.46 8.49 0.90
N LYS A 145 -13.29 7.44 1.03
CA LYS A 145 -14.64 7.42 0.46
C LYS A 145 -15.52 8.53 1.05
N THR A 146 -15.54 8.67 2.38
CA THR A 146 -16.35 9.68 3.09
C THR A 146 -15.93 11.08 2.67
N PHE A 147 -14.62 11.34 2.59
CA PHE A 147 -14.06 12.59 2.13
C PHE A 147 -14.50 12.93 0.69
N ASN A 148 -14.47 11.94 -0.21
CA ASN A 148 -14.83 12.14 -1.61
C ASN A 148 -16.33 12.37 -1.80
N GLU A 149 -17.18 11.70 -1.03
CA GLU A 149 -18.64 11.70 -1.21
C GLU A 149 -19.35 12.78 -0.39
N THR A 150 -18.81 13.19 0.76
CA THR A 150 -19.49 14.11 1.67
C THR A 150 -19.65 15.50 1.06
N LYS A 151 -20.79 16.14 1.37
CA LYS A 151 -21.04 17.56 1.09
C LYS A 151 -20.70 18.45 2.28
N ASP A 152 -20.43 17.88 3.44
CA ASP A 152 -20.09 18.60 4.65
C ASP A 152 -18.63 19.08 4.62
N LYS A 153 -18.45 20.39 4.55
CA LYS A 153 -17.13 21.02 4.53
C LYS A 153 -16.37 20.85 5.84
N ASN A 154 -17.07 20.75 6.97
CA ASN A 154 -16.45 20.54 8.28
C ASN A 154 -15.88 19.12 8.38
N ILE A 155 -16.60 18.12 7.88
CA ILE A 155 -16.09 16.74 7.83
C ILE A 155 -14.83 16.67 6.95
N LYS A 156 -14.85 17.31 5.76
CA LYS A 156 -13.65 17.37 4.89
C LYS A 156 -12.47 18.01 5.60
N PHE A 157 -12.69 19.20 6.18
CA PHE A 157 -11.66 19.93 6.89
C PHE A 157 -11.07 19.12 8.05
N ALA A 158 -11.92 18.47 8.85
CA ALA A 158 -11.48 17.65 9.98
C ALA A 158 -10.66 16.42 9.54
N ILE A 159 -11.06 15.74 8.47
CA ILE A 159 -10.26 14.63 7.90
C ILE A 159 -8.89 15.16 7.47
N GLU A 160 -8.84 16.28 6.74
CA GLU A 160 -7.61 16.88 6.22
C GLU A 160 -6.62 17.33 7.29
N GLU A 161 -7.08 17.96 8.37
CA GLU A 161 -6.18 18.43 9.44
C GLU A 161 -5.46 17.29 10.15
N ASN A 162 -6.10 16.12 10.22
CA ASN A 162 -5.60 14.96 10.96
C ASN A 162 -4.85 13.94 10.07
N ILE A 163 -4.77 14.13 8.75
CA ILE A 163 -4.01 13.25 7.82
C ILE A 163 -2.59 12.95 8.29
N PRO A 164 -1.80 13.91 8.79
CA PRO A 164 -0.44 13.63 9.27
C PRO A 164 -0.39 12.65 10.45
N GLU A 165 -1.44 12.58 11.27
CA GLU A 165 -1.54 11.61 12.38
C GLU A 165 -1.86 10.20 11.89
N TYR A 166 -2.40 10.06 10.67
CA TYR A 166 -3.01 8.83 10.19
C TYR A 166 -2.04 7.81 9.56
N GLY A 167 -0.83 8.24 9.19
CA GLY A 167 0.16 7.39 8.52
C GLY A 167 0.49 7.90 7.13
N GLU A 168 1.77 8.11 6.88
CA GLU A 168 2.24 9.00 5.80
C GLU A 168 2.13 8.41 4.38
N SER A 169 2.04 7.08 4.20
CA SER A 169 2.15 6.48 2.87
C SER A 169 0.82 6.11 2.22
N GLU A 170 -0.18 5.79 3.03
CA GLU A 170 -1.47 5.22 2.63
C GLU A 170 -2.43 6.28 2.07
N TRP A 171 -2.17 7.55 2.35
CA TRP A 171 -2.99 8.69 1.89
C TRP A 171 -2.51 9.32 0.60
N ILE A 172 -1.34 8.92 0.09
CA ILE A 172 -0.71 9.55 -1.07
C ILE A 172 -1.65 9.50 -2.29
N ASP A 173 -2.21 8.33 -2.58
CA ASP A 173 -3.10 8.15 -3.75
C ASP A 173 -4.40 8.95 -3.59
N SER A 174 -4.97 8.96 -2.38
CA SER A 174 -6.16 9.75 -2.06
C SER A 174 -5.91 11.24 -2.23
N LEU A 175 -4.81 11.77 -1.69
CA LEU A 175 -4.43 13.18 -1.80
C LEU A 175 -4.15 13.61 -3.24
N VAL A 176 -3.51 12.74 -4.02
CA VAL A 176 -3.32 12.95 -5.46
C VAL A 176 -4.68 12.99 -6.17
N TYR A 177 -5.58 12.05 -5.86
CA TYR A 177 -6.94 12.06 -6.39
C TYR A 177 -7.66 13.39 -6.07
N LEU A 178 -7.52 13.93 -4.85
CA LEU A 178 -8.14 15.22 -4.49
C LEU A 178 -7.63 16.36 -5.37
N LEU A 179 -6.31 16.45 -5.51
CA LEU A 179 -5.66 17.47 -6.34
C LEU A 179 -6.09 17.40 -7.80
N CYS A 180 -6.40 16.20 -8.29
CA CYS A 180 -6.78 15.94 -9.67
C CYS A 180 -8.29 16.02 -9.93
N ASN A 181 -9.15 15.84 -8.95
CA ASN A 181 -10.59 15.65 -9.22
C ASN A 181 -11.48 16.72 -8.60
N ILE A 182 -11.00 17.47 -7.61
CA ILE A 182 -11.78 18.46 -6.86
C ILE A 182 -11.43 19.88 -7.33
N GLN A 183 -12.41 20.78 -7.36
CA GLN A 183 -12.25 22.18 -7.78
C GLN A 183 -12.22 23.18 -6.62
N ASP A 184 -12.49 22.74 -5.39
CA ASP A 184 -12.46 23.59 -4.21
C ASP A 184 -10.99 23.95 -3.85
N SER A 185 -10.67 25.24 -3.95
CA SER A 185 -9.33 25.77 -3.70
C SER A 185 -8.81 25.47 -2.28
N ILE A 186 -9.69 25.44 -1.26
CA ILE A 186 -9.29 25.13 0.11
C ILE A 186 -8.89 23.65 0.20
N ILE A 187 -9.69 22.77 -0.39
CA ILE A 187 -9.40 21.33 -0.44
C ILE A 187 -8.08 21.07 -1.18
N CYS A 188 -7.91 21.64 -2.38
CA CYS A 188 -6.67 21.47 -3.15
C CYS A 188 -5.43 21.99 -2.41
N LYS A 189 -5.54 23.15 -1.75
CA LYS A 189 -4.46 23.71 -0.92
C LYS A 189 -4.08 22.78 0.22
N ASN A 190 -5.09 22.23 0.91
CA ASN A 190 -4.88 21.33 2.04
C ASN A 190 -4.30 19.99 1.59
N ALA A 191 -4.82 19.42 0.50
CA ALA A 191 -4.30 18.19 -0.10
C ALA A 191 -2.83 18.35 -0.52
N ALA A 192 -2.47 19.43 -1.21
CA ALA A 192 -1.08 19.71 -1.56
C ALA A 192 -0.20 19.89 -0.33
N ARG A 193 -0.65 20.64 0.69
CA ARG A 193 0.10 20.83 1.93
C ARG A 193 0.39 19.49 2.62
N ASN A 194 -0.63 18.64 2.77
CA ASN A 194 -0.48 17.33 3.40
C ASN A 194 0.38 16.40 2.54
N LEU A 195 0.21 16.40 1.22
CA LEU A 195 1.02 15.59 0.32
C LEU A 195 2.50 15.96 0.46
N LYS A 196 2.86 17.26 0.48
CA LYS A 196 4.26 17.68 0.71
C LYS A 196 4.83 17.23 2.06
N ARG A 197 4.00 17.15 3.09
CA ARG A 197 4.44 16.73 4.43
C ARG A 197 4.75 15.25 4.51
N ILE A 198 3.96 14.43 3.81
CA ILE A 198 4.03 12.96 3.92
C ILE A 198 4.83 12.31 2.79
N LEU A 199 5.17 13.04 1.73
CA LEU A 199 5.82 12.49 0.55
C LEU A 199 7.29 12.16 0.84
N ILE A 200 7.62 10.87 0.69
CA ILE A 200 8.98 10.34 0.84
C ILE A 200 9.63 10.09 -0.53
N SER A 201 10.96 10.04 -0.55
CA SER A 201 11.76 9.95 -1.78
C SER A 201 11.35 8.82 -2.74
N SER A 202 10.99 7.66 -2.19
CA SER A 202 10.56 6.49 -2.95
C SER A 202 9.21 6.66 -3.67
N LYS A 203 8.40 7.66 -3.27
CA LYS A 203 7.05 7.91 -3.80
C LYS A 203 6.98 9.12 -4.74
N PHE A 204 8.05 9.90 -4.89
CA PHE A 204 8.08 11.02 -5.86
C PHE A 204 7.74 10.57 -7.29
N PRO A 205 8.32 9.48 -7.84
CA PRO A 205 8.02 9.08 -9.22
C PRO A 205 6.54 8.75 -9.43
N SER A 206 5.91 8.00 -8.52
CA SER A 206 4.50 7.63 -8.64
C SER A 206 3.57 8.84 -8.59
N VAL A 207 3.86 9.80 -7.70
CA VAL A 207 3.09 11.05 -7.61
C VAL A 207 3.24 11.91 -8.86
N VAL A 208 4.46 12.03 -9.40
CA VAL A 208 4.72 12.77 -10.64
C VAL A 208 3.95 12.16 -11.81
N THR A 209 3.97 10.83 -11.97
CA THR A 209 3.21 10.14 -13.03
C THR A 209 1.70 10.34 -12.86
N ALA A 210 1.19 10.21 -11.64
CA ALA A 210 -0.23 10.40 -11.39
C ALA A 210 -0.69 11.84 -11.69
N LEU A 211 0.04 12.85 -11.20
CA LEU A 211 -0.26 14.27 -11.50
C LEU A 211 -0.16 14.60 -12.98
N ARG A 212 0.76 13.97 -13.72
CA ARG A 212 0.89 14.11 -15.17
C ARG A 212 -0.36 13.61 -15.92
N ASN A 213 -0.90 12.47 -15.53
CA ASN A 213 -2.14 11.96 -16.11
C ASN A 213 -3.30 12.93 -15.87
N CYS A 214 -3.42 13.45 -14.65
CA CYS A 214 -4.41 14.46 -14.32
C CYS A 214 -4.24 15.72 -15.18
N TYR A 215 -3.01 16.19 -15.36
CA TYR A 215 -2.72 17.34 -16.21
C TYR A 215 -3.17 17.15 -17.67
N GLN A 216 -2.93 15.96 -18.25
CA GLN A 216 -3.36 15.64 -19.61
C GLN A 216 -4.89 15.63 -19.76
N GLU A 217 -5.62 15.21 -18.72
CA GLU A 217 -7.08 15.27 -18.68
C GLU A 217 -7.60 16.72 -18.49
N HIS A 218 -6.94 17.51 -17.64
CA HIS A 218 -7.34 18.88 -17.32
C HIS A 218 -7.19 19.89 -18.46
N ILE A 219 -6.25 19.70 -19.39
CA ILE A 219 -6.11 20.54 -20.60
C ILE A 219 -7.42 20.59 -21.41
N LYS A 220 -8.29 19.57 -21.28
CA LYS A 220 -9.57 19.51 -21.98
C LYS A 220 -10.70 20.32 -21.30
N GLU A 221 -10.58 20.66 -20.01
CA GLU A 221 -11.72 21.14 -19.20
C GLU A 221 -11.56 22.53 -18.55
N ASN A 222 -10.44 23.23 -18.77
CA ASN A 222 -10.26 24.64 -18.37
C ASN A 222 -10.44 24.91 -16.85
N ARG A 223 -9.99 23.99 -15.98
CA ARG A 223 -10.05 24.14 -14.51
C ARG A 223 -8.85 24.98 -14.02
N HIS A 224 -9.07 26.14 -13.37
CA HIS A 224 -8.00 27.11 -13.08
C HIS A 224 -7.53 27.17 -11.61
N ASP A 225 -8.42 27.00 -10.62
CA ASP A 225 -8.10 27.35 -9.23
C ASP A 225 -7.20 26.34 -8.50
N CYS A 226 -7.22 25.07 -8.90
CA CYS A 226 -6.34 24.04 -8.33
C CYS A 226 -4.97 23.97 -9.02
N ASN A 227 -4.73 24.76 -10.08
CA ASN A 227 -3.54 24.58 -10.91
C ASN A 227 -2.22 24.89 -10.20
N LEU A 228 -2.23 25.94 -9.39
CA LEU A 228 -1.07 26.38 -8.62
C LEU A 228 -0.62 25.34 -7.58
N TYR A 229 -1.53 24.47 -7.13
CA TYR A 229 -1.24 23.50 -6.07
C TYR A 229 -0.55 22.25 -6.61
N TRP A 230 -1.00 21.68 -7.74
CA TRP A 230 -0.33 20.52 -8.33
C TRP A 230 1.04 20.89 -8.95
N GLU A 231 1.16 22.07 -9.57
CA GLU A 231 2.47 22.62 -10.00
C GLU A 231 3.43 22.74 -8.82
N GLY A 232 2.92 23.21 -7.67
CA GLY A 232 3.68 23.29 -6.44
C GLY A 232 4.15 21.93 -5.90
N ILE A 233 3.44 20.83 -6.17
CA ILE A 233 3.86 19.47 -5.83
C ILE A 233 4.90 18.95 -6.81
N LEU A 234 4.71 19.17 -8.10
CA LEU A 234 5.69 18.78 -9.12
C LEU A 234 7.03 19.47 -8.89
N TRP A 235 7.00 20.76 -8.56
CA TRP A 235 8.20 21.49 -8.20
C TRP A 235 8.88 20.90 -6.96
N HIS A 236 8.10 20.55 -5.94
CA HIS A 236 8.63 19.89 -4.76
C HIS A 236 9.26 18.53 -5.09
N CYS A 237 8.65 17.73 -5.96
CA CYS A 237 9.24 16.47 -6.44
C CYS A 237 10.54 16.73 -7.21
N ALA A 238 10.54 17.66 -8.17
CA ALA A 238 11.70 18.02 -8.99
C ALA A 238 12.90 18.50 -8.16
N GLN A 239 12.67 19.17 -7.03
CA GLN A 239 13.73 19.61 -6.12
C GLN A 239 14.32 18.49 -5.27
N ASN A 240 13.59 17.39 -5.08
CA ASN A 240 13.94 16.33 -4.12
C ASN A 240 14.22 14.97 -4.78
N MET A 241 14.19 14.88 -6.12
CA MET A 241 14.56 13.70 -6.89
C MET A 241 15.53 14.06 -8.03
N SER A 242 16.18 13.05 -8.62
CA SER A 242 17.08 13.32 -9.75
C SER A 242 16.28 13.78 -10.97
N TYR A 243 16.90 14.60 -11.83
CA TYR A 243 16.28 15.03 -13.08
C TYR A 243 15.90 13.84 -13.97
N ALA A 244 16.71 12.78 -13.99
CA ALA A 244 16.44 11.57 -14.75
C ALA A 244 15.16 10.87 -14.26
N ASP A 245 15.03 10.67 -12.94
CA ASP A 245 13.85 10.03 -12.35
C ASP A 245 12.58 10.87 -12.58
N PHE A 246 12.71 12.21 -12.47
CA PHE A 246 11.59 13.12 -12.73
C PHE A 246 11.16 13.08 -14.20
N TYR A 247 12.14 13.12 -15.11
CA TYR A 247 11.91 13.10 -16.55
C TYR A 247 11.23 11.80 -16.98
N GLU A 248 11.71 10.65 -16.49
CA GLU A 248 11.09 9.34 -16.71
C GLU A 248 9.66 9.31 -16.18
N ALA A 249 9.43 9.72 -14.93
CA ALA A 249 8.10 9.72 -14.32
C ALA A 249 7.09 10.61 -15.06
N TRP A 250 7.54 11.73 -15.64
CA TRP A 250 6.69 12.69 -16.36
C TRP A 250 6.41 12.30 -17.83
N HIS A 251 7.35 11.66 -18.52
CA HIS A 251 7.24 11.44 -19.97
C HIS A 251 6.80 10.02 -20.36
N ARG A 252 6.86 9.03 -19.45
CA ARG A 252 6.46 7.66 -19.76
C ARG A 252 4.93 7.55 -19.99
N PRO A 253 4.43 6.95 -21.08
CA PRO A 253 3.00 6.77 -21.29
C PRO A 253 2.38 5.84 -20.24
N SER A 254 1.21 6.19 -19.73
CA SER A 254 0.42 5.26 -18.90
C SER A 254 -0.08 4.14 -19.82
N THR A 255 0.35 2.90 -19.59
CA THR A 255 -0.18 1.72 -20.28
C THR A 255 -1.61 1.47 -19.81
N THR A 256 -2.57 2.20 -20.39
CA THR A 256 -3.97 1.80 -20.37
C THR A 256 -4.22 0.89 -21.56
N THR A 257 -4.36 -0.41 -21.29
CA THR A 257 -4.90 -1.37 -22.24
C THR A 257 -6.37 -1.04 -22.53
N HIS A 258 -6.65 -0.42 -23.67
CA HIS A 258 -7.89 -0.67 -24.41
C HIS A 258 -7.68 -0.40 -25.91
N PRO A 259 -8.31 -1.19 -26.80
CA PRO A 259 -7.96 -1.29 -28.21
C PRO A 259 -8.73 -0.27 -29.08
N GLU A 260 -8.19 -0.07 -30.28
CA GLU A 260 -8.76 0.64 -31.44
C GLU A 260 -8.42 2.12 -31.62
N ALA A 261 -7.22 2.38 -32.18
CA ALA A 261 -7.02 3.08 -33.45
C ALA A 261 -5.52 3.09 -33.83
N PRO A 262 -5.14 2.89 -35.11
CA PRO A 262 -3.74 2.87 -35.50
C PRO A 262 -3.21 4.30 -35.71
N ASP A 263 -2.48 4.82 -34.74
CA ASP A 263 -1.69 6.04 -34.96
C ASP A 263 -0.43 5.73 -35.77
N ASN A 264 -0.59 5.84 -37.08
CA ASN A 264 0.50 6.06 -38.02
C ASN A 264 1.09 7.47 -37.83
N ILE A 265 2.19 7.60 -37.07
CA ILE A 265 3.19 8.66 -37.31
C ILE A 265 4.60 8.08 -37.13
N PRO A 266 5.52 8.26 -38.11
CA PRO A 266 6.84 7.63 -38.10
C PRO A 266 7.81 8.42 -37.23
N VAL A 267 7.84 8.14 -35.92
CA VAL A 267 8.91 8.63 -35.04
C VAL A 267 9.46 7.46 -34.23
N GLY A 268 10.16 6.54 -34.92
CA GLY A 268 10.70 5.33 -34.27
C GLY A 268 12.02 4.81 -34.83
N ASN A 269 12.62 5.47 -35.83
CA ASN A 269 13.83 4.96 -36.50
C ASN A 269 15.06 5.86 -36.37
N SER A 270 15.21 6.57 -35.24
CA SER A 270 16.51 7.19 -34.93
C SER A 270 17.38 6.19 -34.15
N PRO A 271 18.69 6.05 -34.47
CA PRO A 271 19.61 5.21 -33.71
C PRO A 271 19.62 5.54 -32.20
N LYS A 272 19.30 6.78 -31.84
CA LYS A 272 19.22 7.25 -30.45
C LYS A 272 17.98 6.74 -29.71
N ALA A 273 16.86 6.52 -30.42
CA ALA A 273 15.66 5.90 -29.85
C ALA A 273 15.87 4.40 -29.59
N GLN A 274 16.57 3.70 -30.49
CA GLN A 274 16.93 2.29 -30.32
C GLN A 274 17.92 2.08 -29.15
N ILE A 275 18.84 3.03 -28.95
CA ILE A 275 19.74 3.04 -27.78
C ILE A 275 18.98 3.32 -26.47
N LEU A 276 17.95 4.19 -26.48
CA LEU A 276 17.09 4.43 -25.30
C LEU A 276 16.16 3.23 -25.00
N GLU A 277 15.65 2.53 -26.02
CA GLU A 277 14.86 1.30 -25.85
C GLU A 277 15.71 0.17 -25.24
N ALA A 278 16.98 0.04 -25.62
CA ALA A 278 17.91 -0.90 -24.99
C ALA A 278 18.25 -0.51 -23.52
N GLN A 279 17.99 0.75 -23.12
CA GLN A 279 18.25 1.26 -21.77
C GLN A 279 17.04 1.13 -20.83
N ASN A 280 15.82 0.91 -21.31
CA ASN A 280 14.60 0.76 -20.50
C ASN A 280 13.96 -0.64 -20.63
N LEU A 281 14.78 -1.69 -20.62
CA LEU A 281 14.31 -3.08 -20.65
C LEU A 281 13.74 -3.51 -19.30
N ASP A 282 12.43 -3.74 -19.26
CA ASP A 282 11.75 -4.41 -18.15
C ASP A 282 11.46 -5.87 -18.53
N PHE A 283 12.27 -6.79 -18.03
CA PHE A 283 12.08 -8.22 -18.28
C PHE A 283 10.86 -8.82 -17.56
N ASN A 284 10.17 -8.05 -16.71
CA ASN A 284 8.88 -8.46 -16.14
C ASN A 284 7.76 -8.48 -17.19
N GLU A 285 7.98 -7.89 -18.37
CA GLU A 285 7.03 -7.96 -19.50
C GLU A 285 6.95 -9.36 -20.13
N LEU A 286 7.94 -10.23 -19.91
CA LEU A 286 7.96 -11.59 -20.46
C LEU A 286 6.81 -12.42 -19.87
N GLN A 287 6.02 -13.03 -20.74
CA GLN A 287 4.86 -13.83 -20.34
C GLN A 287 5.16 -15.32 -20.40
N PRO A 288 4.71 -16.10 -19.38
CA PRO A 288 4.75 -17.55 -19.46
C PRO A 288 3.84 -18.07 -20.57
N THR A 289 4.24 -19.19 -21.17
CA THR A 289 3.40 -19.96 -22.09
C THR A 289 2.74 -21.11 -21.34
N ASP A 290 1.98 -21.94 -22.05
CA ASP A 290 1.39 -23.15 -21.47
C ASP A 290 2.47 -24.18 -21.05
N TYR A 291 3.65 -24.13 -21.68
CA TYR A 291 4.72 -25.11 -21.49
C TYR A 291 5.95 -24.52 -20.77
N SER A 292 6.17 -23.20 -20.87
CA SER A 292 7.44 -22.59 -20.51
C SER A 292 7.27 -21.39 -19.57
N TYR A 293 8.08 -21.32 -18.51
CA TYR A 293 8.13 -20.17 -17.61
C TYR A 293 9.41 -19.35 -17.83
N PRO A 294 9.31 -18.04 -18.17
CA PRO A 294 10.48 -17.20 -18.34
C PRO A 294 11.07 -16.74 -17.00
N LEU A 295 12.39 -16.90 -16.85
CA LEU A 295 13.15 -16.44 -15.69
C LEU A 295 14.31 -15.56 -16.16
N ALA A 296 14.11 -14.24 -16.09
CA ALA A 296 15.13 -13.27 -16.45
C ALA A 296 16.03 -12.93 -15.25
N VAL A 297 17.33 -13.18 -15.37
CA VAL A 297 18.25 -13.12 -14.22
C VAL A 297 19.45 -12.22 -14.52
N ASN A 298 19.55 -11.10 -13.79
CA ASN A 298 20.75 -10.26 -13.81
C ASN A 298 21.87 -10.87 -12.95
N LEU A 299 22.91 -11.33 -13.63
CA LEU A 299 24.08 -12.00 -13.10
C LEU A 299 25.29 -11.06 -12.95
N LEU A 300 25.08 -9.79 -12.61
CA LEU A 300 26.16 -8.82 -12.38
C LEU A 300 27.31 -9.33 -11.49
N SER A 301 27.01 -10.18 -10.51
CA SER A 301 27.99 -10.81 -9.63
C SER A 301 28.93 -11.83 -10.30
N LEU A 302 28.65 -12.22 -11.55
CA LEU A 302 29.43 -13.14 -12.37
C LEU A 302 30.34 -12.43 -13.39
N LYS A 303 30.30 -11.09 -13.48
CA LYS A 303 31.05 -10.30 -14.49
C LYS A 303 32.54 -10.67 -14.62
N LYS A 304 33.17 -11.17 -13.56
CA LYS A 304 34.59 -11.59 -13.54
C LYS A 304 34.79 -12.92 -12.81
N GLU A 305 33.74 -13.71 -12.65
CA GLU A 305 33.82 -14.97 -11.90
C GLU A 305 34.25 -16.10 -12.82
N THR A 306 35.23 -16.89 -12.37
CA THR A 306 35.80 -18.02 -13.12
C THR A 306 35.69 -19.34 -12.36
N GLU A 307 35.46 -19.30 -11.04
CA GLU A 307 35.40 -20.50 -10.22
C GLU A 307 34.04 -21.20 -10.37
N GLN A 308 34.04 -22.46 -10.85
CA GLN A 308 32.82 -23.24 -11.12
C GLN A 308 31.84 -23.26 -9.94
N GLY A 309 32.33 -23.51 -8.72
CA GLY A 309 31.49 -23.54 -7.52
C GLY A 309 30.91 -22.17 -7.17
N ALA A 310 31.64 -21.09 -7.42
CA ALA A 310 31.15 -19.74 -7.20
C ALA A 310 30.10 -19.35 -8.25
N ILE A 311 30.28 -19.76 -9.51
CA ILE A 311 29.30 -19.58 -10.59
C ILE A 311 28.00 -20.30 -10.23
N ALA A 312 28.07 -21.58 -9.88
CA ALA A 312 26.93 -22.40 -9.48
C ALA A 312 26.16 -21.75 -8.32
N GLN A 313 26.86 -21.39 -7.24
CA GLN A 313 26.23 -20.82 -6.05
C GLN A 313 25.59 -19.46 -6.32
N LYS A 314 26.26 -18.58 -7.07
CA LYS A 314 25.75 -17.24 -7.39
C LYS A 314 24.53 -17.32 -8.31
N LEU A 315 24.54 -18.21 -9.31
CA LEU A 315 23.40 -18.45 -10.19
C LEU A 315 22.20 -19.00 -9.38
N CYS A 316 22.42 -20.04 -8.57
CA CYS A 316 21.39 -20.61 -7.68
C CYS A 316 20.77 -19.55 -6.77
N THR A 317 21.60 -18.74 -6.13
CA THR A 317 21.15 -17.68 -5.22
C THR A 317 20.27 -16.67 -5.94
N LYS A 318 20.61 -16.32 -7.18
CA LYS A 318 19.85 -15.37 -7.99
C LYS A 318 18.51 -15.94 -8.45
N ILE A 319 18.49 -17.20 -8.86
CA ILE A 319 17.27 -17.91 -9.25
C ILE A 319 16.30 -18.04 -8.05
N TYR A 320 16.77 -18.52 -6.90
CA TYR A 320 15.92 -18.70 -5.70
C TYR A 320 15.34 -17.39 -5.15
N LYS A 321 16.08 -16.28 -5.30
CA LYS A 321 15.63 -14.94 -4.90
C LYS A 321 14.82 -14.21 -5.98
N HIS A 322 14.60 -14.83 -7.13
CA HIS A 322 13.80 -14.25 -8.20
C HIS A 322 12.35 -14.04 -7.72
N HIS A 323 11.71 -12.95 -8.14
CA HIS A 323 10.38 -12.54 -7.66
C HIS A 323 9.29 -13.58 -7.96
N ALA A 324 9.45 -14.36 -9.03
CA ALA A 324 8.53 -15.42 -9.42
C ALA A 324 8.73 -16.72 -8.62
N VAL A 325 9.95 -16.98 -8.15
CA VAL A 325 10.30 -18.23 -7.47
C VAL A 325 10.03 -18.16 -5.96
N LYS A 326 10.36 -17.05 -5.27
CA LYS A 326 10.03 -16.76 -3.85
C LYS A 326 9.93 -18.01 -2.93
N ILE A 327 10.96 -18.85 -2.88
CA ILE A 327 11.02 -19.97 -1.93
C ILE A 327 11.47 -19.40 -0.58
N LEU A 328 10.66 -19.62 0.47
CA LEU A 328 10.94 -19.16 1.83
C LEU A 328 12.15 -19.95 2.38
N GLY A 329 13.21 -19.24 2.77
CA GLY A 329 14.41 -19.84 3.36
C GLY A 329 15.71 -19.37 2.73
N LYS A 330 16.81 -19.97 3.17
CA LYS A 330 18.15 -19.74 2.59
C LYS A 330 18.28 -20.54 1.29
N PRO A 331 18.78 -19.95 0.18
CA PRO A 331 19.08 -20.71 -1.04
C PRO A 331 19.98 -21.91 -0.75
N PRO A 332 19.78 -23.05 -1.42
CA PRO A 332 20.59 -24.23 -1.20
C PRO A 332 22.05 -23.97 -1.56
N THR A 333 22.93 -24.78 -0.98
CA THR A 333 24.35 -24.73 -1.30
C THR A 333 24.62 -25.64 -2.48
N VAL A 334 25.14 -25.09 -3.57
CA VAL A 334 25.45 -25.83 -4.80
C VAL A 334 26.88 -25.54 -5.26
N ARG A 335 27.56 -26.55 -5.77
CA ARG A 335 28.98 -26.47 -6.18
C ARG A 335 29.20 -26.78 -7.67
N ASN A 336 28.21 -27.34 -8.35
CA ASN A 336 28.30 -27.75 -9.75
C ASN A 336 26.92 -27.69 -10.41
N ASP A 337 26.89 -27.93 -11.71
CA ASP A 337 25.71 -27.96 -12.57
C ASP A 337 24.72 -29.05 -12.15
N ALA A 338 25.17 -30.27 -11.88
CA ALA A 338 24.31 -31.38 -11.44
C ALA A 338 23.57 -31.10 -10.11
N GLU A 339 24.26 -30.52 -9.13
CA GLU A 339 23.64 -30.10 -7.86
C GLU A 339 22.61 -28.99 -8.09
N LEU A 340 22.91 -28.00 -8.93
CA LEU A 340 21.96 -26.94 -9.28
C LEU A 340 20.74 -27.51 -10.01
N GLN A 341 20.95 -28.44 -10.92
CA GLN A 341 19.90 -29.07 -11.71
C GLN A 341 18.83 -29.76 -10.83
N GLN A 342 19.24 -30.45 -9.75
CA GLN A 342 18.29 -31.05 -8.81
C GLN A 342 17.29 -30.04 -8.22
N TYR A 343 17.78 -28.84 -7.95
CA TYR A 343 16.97 -27.75 -7.40
C TYR A 343 16.12 -27.04 -8.46
N LEU A 344 16.47 -27.16 -9.75
CA LEU A 344 15.63 -26.63 -10.84
C LEU A 344 14.33 -27.42 -10.99
N PHE A 345 14.33 -28.72 -10.68
CA PHE A 345 13.11 -29.54 -10.64
C PHE A 345 12.10 -29.03 -9.60
N GLU A 346 12.58 -28.63 -8.41
CA GLU A 346 11.71 -28.02 -7.39
C GLU A 346 11.07 -26.70 -7.88
N ILE A 347 11.79 -25.97 -8.74
CA ILE A 347 11.31 -24.71 -9.31
C ILE A 347 10.29 -24.98 -10.42
N GLN A 348 10.49 -25.98 -11.27
CA GLN A 348 9.51 -26.42 -12.26
C GLN A 348 8.18 -26.80 -11.61
N ASP A 349 8.23 -27.62 -10.56
CA ASP A 349 7.06 -28.03 -9.78
C ASP A 349 6.33 -26.81 -9.18
N LYS A 350 7.09 -25.88 -8.62
CA LYS A 350 6.53 -24.68 -8.00
C LYS A 350 5.87 -23.74 -9.00
N LEU A 351 6.50 -23.53 -10.16
CA LEU A 351 5.99 -22.67 -11.22
C LEU A 351 4.91 -23.36 -12.06
N GLN A 352 4.67 -24.67 -11.83
CA GLN A 352 3.71 -25.50 -12.55
C GLN A 352 3.94 -25.44 -14.07
N ARG A 353 5.20 -25.49 -14.49
CA ARG A 353 5.60 -25.51 -15.91
C ARG A 353 6.71 -26.53 -16.15
N PRO A 354 6.60 -27.37 -17.20
CA PRO A 354 7.61 -28.37 -17.50
C PRO A 354 8.92 -27.73 -17.96
N ASN A 355 8.88 -26.58 -18.64
CA ASN A 355 10.08 -25.92 -19.15
C ASN A 355 10.40 -24.62 -18.40
N LEU A 356 11.68 -24.41 -18.09
CA LEU A 356 12.24 -23.14 -17.60
C LEU A 356 13.02 -22.49 -18.73
N ALA A 357 12.61 -21.28 -19.11
CA ALA A 357 13.29 -20.46 -20.09
C ALA A 357 14.12 -19.38 -19.37
N PHE A 358 15.39 -19.68 -19.12
CA PHE A 358 16.32 -18.75 -18.49
C PHE A 358 16.81 -17.70 -19.47
N VAL A 359 16.61 -16.42 -19.14
CA VAL A 359 17.12 -15.27 -19.88
C VAL A 359 18.22 -14.63 -19.03
N LEU A 360 19.46 -15.01 -19.29
CA LEU A 360 20.63 -14.62 -18.49
C LEU A 360 21.30 -13.38 -19.07
N TYR A 361 21.65 -12.43 -18.23
CA TYR A 361 22.33 -11.21 -18.66
C TYR A 361 23.17 -10.58 -17.57
N ILE A 362 24.20 -9.83 -17.95
CA ILE A 362 25.04 -9.06 -17.03
C ILE A 362 24.86 -7.58 -17.37
N ARG A 363 24.13 -6.85 -16.53
CA ARG A 363 23.84 -5.43 -16.77
C ARG A 363 24.20 -4.58 -15.57
N ASP A 364 25.04 -3.56 -15.80
CA ASP A 364 25.38 -2.52 -14.85
C ASP A 364 24.93 -1.14 -15.37
N ILE A 365 25.34 -0.07 -14.68
CA ILE A 365 25.01 1.32 -15.04
C ILE A 365 25.53 1.72 -16.43
N ASN A 366 26.49 1.00 -17.00
CA ASN A 366 27.09 1.28 -18.31
C ASN A 366 26.49 0.42 -19.44
N GLY A 367 25.56 -0.49 -19.12
CA GLY A 367 24.87 -1.34 -20.10
C GLY A 367 25.14 -2.84 -19.94
N PHE A 368 24.92 -3.58 -21.02
CA PHE A 368 25.19 -5.03 -21.07
C PHE A 368 26.69 -5.31 -21.13
N ASN A 369 27.10 -6.37 -20.44
CA ASN A 369 28.47 -6.83 -20.36
C ASN A 369 28.53 -8.30 -20.77
N GLU A 370 29.67 -8.71 -21.30
CA GLU A 370 29.88 -10.07 -21.75
C GLU A 370 30.10 -11.04 -20.57
N PRO A 371 29.56 -12.28 -20.65
CA PRO A 371 29.89 -13.34 -19.70
C PRO A 371 31.33 -13.85 -19.87
N THR A 372 31.85 -14.49 -18.83
CA THR A 372 33.13 -15.23 -18.89
C THR A 372 32.94 -16.56 -19.62
N GLU A 373 34.00 -17.08 -20.24
CA GLU A 373 33.92 -18.39 -20.92
C GLU A 373 33.59 -19.53 -19.96
N GLU A 374 34.06 -19.44 -18.71
CA GLU A 374 33.73 -20.40 -17.67
C GLU A 374 32.24 -20.37 -17.31
N ALA A 375 31.61 -19.19 -17.29
CA ALA A 375 30.17 -19.06 -17.06
C ALA A 375 29.35 -19.60 -18.23
N LEU A 376 29.80 -19.38 -19.47
CA LEU A 376 29.19 -19.97 -20.67
C LEU A 376 29.32 -21.49 -20.63
N THR A 377 30.51 -22.02 -20.38
CA THR A 377 30.78 -23.46 -20.26
C THR A 377 29.93 -24.11 -19.18
N PHE A 378 29.76 -23.44 -18.03
CA PHE A 378 28.87 -23.90 -16.97
C PHE A 378 27.41 -23.96 -17.43
N CYS A 379 26.92 -22.90 -18.08
CA CYS A 379 25.54 -22.87 -18.60
C CYS A 379 25.31 -23.90 -19.70
N GLN A 380 26.30 -24.19 -20.55
CA GLN A 380 26.21 -25.25 -21.56
C GLN A 380 26.00 -26.63 -20.94
N LYS A 381 26.64 -26.91 -19.81
CA LYS A 381 26.44 -28.17 -19.07
C LYS A 381 25.08 -28.23 -18.35
N LEU A 382 24.59 -27.08 -17.91
CA LEU A 382 23.30 -26.98 -17.21
C LEU A 382 22.11 -27.03 -18.16
N ALA A 383 22.24 -26.48 -19.37
CA ALA A 383 21.20 -26.47 -20.38
C ALA A 383 20.94 -27.89 -20.90
N ASP A 384 19.72 -28.37 -20.71
CA ASP A 384 19.29 -29.69 -21.11
C ASP A 384 17.80 -29.61 -21.48
N ALA A 385 17.52 -29.66 -22.78
CA ALA A 385 16.17 -29.54 -23.32
C ALA A 385 15.28 -30.73 -22.95
N ASP A 386 15.85 -31.93 -22.77
CA ASP A 386 15.09 -33.13 -22.37
C ASP A 386 14.63 -33.03 -20.91
N LEU A 387 15.32 -32.22 -20.11
CA LEU A 387 14.98 -31.92 -18.72
C LEU A 387 14.24 -30.57 -18.58
N GLY A 388 13.85 -29.95 -19.70
CA GLY A 388 13.10 -28.70 -19.74
C GLY A 388 13.90 -27.46 -19.31
N ILE A 389 15.23 -27.47 -19.41
CA ILE A 389 16.09 -26.35 -19.03
C ILE A 389 16.63 -25.69 -20.30
N HIS A 390 16.04 -24.55 -20.66
CA HIS A 390 16.44 -23.76 -21.82
C HIS A 390 17.12 -22.48 -21.38
N ILE A 391 18.26 -22.14 -21.98
CA ILE A 391 19.06 -20.99 -21.56
C ILE A 391 19.39 -20.10 -22.76
N ALA A 392 19.00 -18.84 -22.66
CA ALA A 392 19.42 -17.76 -23.54
C ALA A 392 20.30 -16.76 -22.78
N TRP A 393 21.31 -16.24 -23.47
CA TRP A 393 22.20 -15.18 -22.98
C TRP A 393 22.01 -13.91 -23.79
N ILE A 394 21.86 -12.79 -23.09
CA ILE A 394 21.92 -11.46 -23.71
C ILE A 394 23.38 -11.02 -23.75
N THR A 395 24.00 -11.16 -24.91
CA THR A 395 25.46 -11.01 -25.12
C THR A 395 25.74 -10.64 -26.57
N ASN A 396 26.88 -9.99 -26.85
CA ASN A 396 27.36 -9.85 -28.22
C ASN A 396 28.27 -11.02 -28.64
N GLN A 397 28.68 -11.89 -27.72
CA GLN A 397 29.45 -13.10 -28.02
C GLN A 397 28.56 -14.11 -28.77
N SER A 398 29.15 -14.76 -29.77
CA SER A 398 28.50 -15.91 -30.42
C SER A 398 28.63 -17.11 -29.49
N ILE A 399 27.51 -17.76 -29.19
CA ILE A 399 27.47 -18.92 -28.30
C ILE A 399 27.04 -20.15 -29.11
N GLU A 400 27.70 -21.28 -28.85
CA GLU A 400 27.34 -22.57 -29.45
C GLU A 400 26.11 -23.19 -28.79
N GLN A 401 25.37 -24.01 -29.55
CA GLN A 401 24.26 -24.81 -29.03
C GLN A 401 24.74 -25.71 -27.86
N PRO A 402 23.91 -25.97 -26.84
CA PRO A 402 22.45 -25.75 -26.77
C PRO A 402 22.01 -24.35 -26.32
N LEU A 403 22.94 -23.43 -26.02
CA LEU A 403 22.61 -22.08 -25.59
C LEU A 403 22.13 -21.22 -26.76
N LYS A 404 21.29 -20.22 -26.46
CA LYS A 404 20.84 -19.21 -27.43
C LYS A 404 21.52 -17.88 -27.13
N ASP A 405 22.26 -17.30 -28.08
CA ASP A 405 22.68 -15.90 -27.97
C ASP A 405 21.59 -14.96 -28.49
N ILE A 406 21.39 -13.85 -27.77
CA ILE A 406 20.46 -12.77 -28.11
C ILE A 406 21.21 -11.45 -28.01
N GLN A 407 21.35 -10.76 -29.13
CA GLN A 407 22.13 -9.53 -29.19
C GLN A 407 21.42 -8.37 -28.42
N PRO A 408 22.08 -7.68 -27.49
CA PRO A 408 21.47 -6.65 -26.64
C PRO A 408 20.95 -5.43 -27.39
N ASN A 409 21.50 -5.14 -28.57
CA ASN A 409 21.15 -3.98 -29.38
C ASN A 409 20.01 -4.25 -30.38
N LEU A 410 19.33 -5.39 -30.28
CA LEU A 410 18.21 -5.71 -31.18
C LEU A 410 17.02 -4.78 -30.90
N PRO A 411 16.40 -4.20 -31.94
CA PRO A 411 15.15 -3.47 -31.78
C PRO A 411 14.07 -4.44 -31.27
N LYS A 412 13.26 -3.97 -30.30
CA LYS A 412 12.24 -4.80 -29.64
C LYS A 412 12.79 -6.08 -29.01
N LEU A 413 13.88 -5.96 -28.24
CA LEU A 413 14.56 -7.08 -27.59
C LEU A 413 13.60 -7.97 -26.77
N ILE A 414 12.70 -7.39 -25.98
CA ILE A 414 11.70 -8.15 -25.20
C ILE A 414 10.83 -9.02 -26.11
N SER A 415 10.32 -8.47 -27.22
CA SER A 415 9.52 -9.24 -28.18
C SER A 415 10.32 -10.38 -28.84
N LYS A 416 11.62 -10.20 -29.05
CA LYS A 416 12.50 -11.25 -29.58
C LYS A 416 12.73 -12.36 -28.56
N ILE A 417 12.91 -12.01 -27.30
CA ILE A 417 13.01 -12.98 -26.21
C ILE A 417 11.69 -13.74 -26.06
N GLN A 418 10.54 -13.05 -26.11
CA GLN A 418 9.22 -13.69 -26.07
C GLN A 418 9.04 -14.69 -27.21
N SER A 419 9.38 -14.31 -28.45
CA SER A 419 9.32 -15.21 -29.60
C SER A 419 10.14 -16.48 -29.42
N TRP A 420 11.30 -16.40 -28.76
CA TRP A 420 12.10 -17.58 -28.45
C TRP A 420 11.45 -18.44 -27.36
N ILE A 421 10.84 -17.82 -26.34
CA ILE A 421 10.09 -18.55 -25.31
C ILE A 421 8.89 -19.28 -25.92
N ASP A 422 8.20 -18.65 -26.87
CA ASP A 422 7.05 -19.23 -27.57
C ASP A 422 7.41 -20.46 -28.42
N GLU A 423 8.68 -20.61 -28.83
CA GLU A 423 9.20 -21.77 -29.56
C GLU A 423 9.47 -22.98 -28.65
N ILE A 424 9.50 -22.80 -27.32
CA ILE A 424 9.74 -23.86 -26.34
C ILE A 424 8.40 -24.51 -25.97
N VAL A 425 8.20 -25.74 -26.43
CA VAL A 425 6.99 -26.56 -26.27
C VAL A 425 7.28 -27.80 -25.45
#